data_AF-A0A433QNW2-F1
#
_entry.id   AF-A0A433QNW2-F1
#
_cell.length_a   1.000
_cell.length_b   1.000
_cell.length_c   1.000
_cell.angle_alpha   90.00
_cell.angle_beta   90.00
_cell.angle_gamma   90.00
#
_symmetry.space_group_name_H-M   'P 1'
#
loop_
_entity.id
_entity.type
_entity.pdbx_description
1 polymer ?
#
loop_
_entity_poly.entity_id
_entity_poly.type
_entity_poly.pdbx_seq_one_letter_code
_entity_poly.pdbx_strand_id
1 'polypeptide(L)'
;MAVSISEAKLGMNNSTTASSLDALAWLYYNQGKYDKAEPLYEPALAICENVLGAEHPYTAACLNNLGELYRVQSKYDKAKPLYERALAIHEKVSGSEHPDTAMCLNNLGGLYTDQGKNDKAEPLYERALAIREKVLGTEHPYTAATLQNLAIIYKNQGKYDKAKPLYERALAINEKVLGSEHPDTALSRKALANCLRAVK
;
A
#
# COMPACT_ATOMS: atom_id res chain seq x y z
N MET A 1 2.91 -37.63 -17.28
CA MET A 1 4.21 -37.36 -17.92
C MET A 1 4.06 -36.10 -18.76
N ALA A 2 3.96 -34.93 -18.13
CA ALA A 2 3.77 -33.63 -18.81
C ALA A 2 4.06 -32.43 -17.88
N VAL A 3 5.06 -32.52 -16.99
CA VAL A 3 5.54 -31.38 -16.19
C VAL A 3 7.06 -31.19 -16.30
N SER A 4 7.80 -32.18 -16.81
CA SER A 4 9.26 -32.26 -16.62
C SER A 4 10.13 -31.76 -17.79
N ILE A 5 9.64 -30.86 -18.67
CA ILE A 5 10.45 -30.38 -19.82
C ILE A 5 10.68 -28.85 -19.82
N SER A 6 9.89 -28.04 -19.10
CA SER A 6 10.18 -26.60 -18.97
C SER A 6 11.13 -26.25 -17.82
N GLU A 7 11.31 -27.14 -16.84
CA GLU A 7 12.08 -26.88 -15.61
C GLU A 7 13.61 -26.94 -15.81
N ALA A 8 14.11 -27.46 -16.94
CA ALA A 8 15.53 -27.78 -17.12
C ALA A 8 16.34 -26.81 -18.00
N LYS A 9 15.73 -25.77 -18.60
CA LYS A 9 16.44 -24.85 -19.53
C LYS A 9 16.28 -23.34 -19.27
N LEU A 10 15.34 -22.94 -18.43
CA LEU A 10 15.22 -21.57 -17.95
C LEU A 10 15.46 -21.62 -16.44
N GLY A 11 16.71 -21.37 -16.03
CA GLY A 11 17.12 -21.48 -14.64
C GLY A 11 16.14 -20.77 -13.70
N MET A 12 15.97 -21.32 -12.50
CA MET A 12 15.09 -20.82 -11.41
C MET A 12 15.40 -19.38 -10.95
N ASN A 13 16.31 -18.68 -11.62
CA ASN A 13 16.73 -17.31 -11.35
C ASN A 13 16.46 -16.42 -12.58
N ASN A 14 15.19 -16.26 -12.94
CA ASN A 14 14.80 -15.28 -13.95
C ASN A 14 13.66 -14.39 -13.42
N SER A 15 13.50 -13.21 -14.03
CA SER A 15 12.53 -12.21 -13.59
C SER A 15 11.08 -12.68 -13.72
N THR A 16 10.79 -13.61 -14.64
CA THR A 16 9.46 -14.21 -14.81
C THR A 16 9.09 -15.15 -13.66
N THR A 17 10.06 -15.90 -13.12
CA THR A 17 9.86 -16.71 -11.91
C THR A 17 9.55 -15.82 -10.71
N ALA A 18 10.30 -14.73 -10.53
CA ALA A 18 10.06 -13.78 -9.45
C ALA A 18 8.65 -13.19 -9.52
N SER A 19 8.23 -12.74 -10.70
CA SER A 19 6.90 -12.14 -10.86
C SER A 19 5.76 -13.14 -10.69
N SER A 20 5.95 -14.39 -11.09
CA SER A 20 4.95 -15.44 -10.88
C SER A 20 4.78 -15.78 -9.39
N LEU A 21 5.89 -15.84 -8.64
CA LEU A 21 5.86 -16.06 -7.19
C LEU A 21 5.22 -14.90 -6.45
N ASP A 22 5.60 -13.66 -6.78
CA ASP A 22 5.03 -12.43 -6.20
C ASP A 22 3.51 -12.35 -6.48
N ALA A 23 3.08 -12.66 -7.70
CA ALA A 23 1.66 -12.69 -8.06
C ALA A 23 0.89 -13.78 -7.29
N LEU A 24 1.44 -15.00 -7.17
CA LEU A 24 0.80 -16.06 -6.41
C LEU A 24 0.72 -15.73 -4.91
N ALA A 25 1.77 -15.12 -4.35
CA ALA A 25 1.78 -14.62 -3.00
C ALA A 25 0.69 -13.57 -2.78
N TRP A 26 0.52 -12.63 -3.73
CA TRP A 26 -0.55 -11.63 -3.69
C TRP A 26 -1.94 -12.24 -3.74
N LEU A 27 -2.15 -13.31 -4.52
CA LEU A 27 -3.43 -14.03 -4.53
C LEU A 27 -3.73 -14.69 -3.18
N TYR A 28 -2.73 -15.29 -2.52
CA TYR A 28 -2.90 -15.85 -1.18
C TYR A 28 -3.14 -14.75 -0.13
N TYR A 29 -2.42 -13.64 -0.23
CA TYR A 29 -2.59 -12.46 0.62
C TYR A 29 -4.02 -11.93 0.57
N ASN A 30 -4.59 -11.72 -0.63
CA ASN A 30 -5.97 -11.25 -0.79
C ASN A 30 -7.03 -12.23 -0.26
N GLN A 31 -6.69 -13.51 -0.13
CA GLN A 31 -7.54 -14.53 0.48
C GLN A 31 -7.37 -14.62 2.01
N GLY A 32 -6.54 -13.75 2.61
CA GLY A 32 -6.18 -13.83 4.03
C GLY A 32 -5.29 -15.03 4.39
N LYS A 33 -4.75 -15.75 3.40
CA LYS A 33 -3.91 -16.94 3.59
C LYS A 33 -2.44 -16.52 3.74
N TYR A 34 -2.16 -15.70 4.76
CA TYR A 34 -0.85 -15.07 4.96
C TYR A 34 0.29 -16.08 5.13
N ASP A 35 0.05 -17.21 5.81
CA ASP A 35 1.02 -18.29 5.99
C ASP A 35 1.45 -18.94 4.66
N LYS A 36 0.63 -18.82 3.62
CA LYS A 36 0.96 -19.29 2.25
C LYS A 36 1.64 -18.22 1.40
N ALA A 37 1.42 -16.95 1.71
CA ALA A 37 2.02 -15.83 0.99
C ALA A 37 3.47 -15.59 1.41
N GLU A 38 3.78 -15.67 2.71
CA GLU A 38 5.13 -15.47 3.27
C GLU A 38 6.22 -16.30 2.56
N PRO A 39 6.09 -17.63 2.41
CA PRO A 39 7.12 -18.45 1.77
C PRO A 39 7.25 -18.24 0.26
N LEU A 40 6.41 -17.40 -0.35
CA LEU A 40 6.47 -17.06 -1.77
C LEU A 40 7.08 -15.67 -2.00
N TYR A 41 6.76 -14.69 -1.14
CA TYR A 41 7.34 -13.35 -1.23
C TYR A 41 8.84 -13.32 -0.96
N GLU A 42 9.34 -14.08 0.03
CA GLU A 42 10.77 -14.07 0.36
C GLU A 42 11.64 -14.57 -0.80
N PRO A 43 11.35 -15.73 -1.44
CA PRO A 43 12.09 -16.15 -2.63
C PRO A 43 11.91 -15.20 -3.82
N ALA A 44 10.71 -14.64 -4.02
CA ALA A 44 10.47 -13.68 -5.10
C ALA A 44 11.37 -12.44 -4.96
N LEU A 45 11.45 -11.87 -3.74
CA LEU A 45 12.32 -10.75 -3.46
C LEU A 45 13.80 -11.10 -3.70
N ALA A 46 14.27 -12.25 -3.19
CA ALA A 46 15.64 -12.67 -3.39
C ALA A 46 16.00 -12.84 -4.89
N ILE A 47 15.09 -13.38 -5.71
CA ILE A 47 15.30 -13.48 -7.15
C ILE A 47 15.32 -12.09 -7.79
N CYS A 48 14.42 -11.17 -7.42
CA CYS A 48 14.42 -9.80 -7.91
C CYS A 48 15.74 -9.07 -7.62
N GLU A 49 16.25 -9.16 -6.39
CA GLU A 49 17.52 -8.57 -6.01
C GLU A 49 18.69 -9.12 -6.83
N ASN A 50 18.72 -10.43 -7.05
CA ASN A 50 19.80 -11.09 -7.77
C ASN A 50 19.75 -10.85 -9.29
N VAL A 51 18.55 -10.82 -9.88
CA VAL A 51 18.37 -10.77 -11.34
C VAL A 51 18.23 -9.34 -11.86
N LEU A 52 17.46 -8.50 -11.15
CA LEU A 52 17.16 -7.13 -11.57
C LEU A 52 18.03 -6.10 -10.85
N GLY A 53 18.55 -6.46 -9.68
CA GLY A 53 19.36 -5.59 -8.83
C GLY A 53 18.57 -5.01 -7.66
N ALA A 54 19.29 -4.70 -6.59
CA ALA A 54 18.76 -4.20 -5.33
C ALA A 54 18.02 -2.84 -5.45
N GLU A 55 18.30 -2.07 -6.49
CA GLU A 55 17.77 -0.73 -6.75
C GLU A 55 16.73 -0.71 -7.88
N HIS A 56 16.31 -1.87 -8.38
CA HIS A 56 15.34 -1.91 -9.48
C HIS A 56 13.92 -1.56 -8.98
N PRO A 57 13.10 -0.81 -9.73
CA PRO A 57 11.72 -0.47 -9.33
C PRO A 57 10.86 -1.69 -8.99
N TYR A 58 11.02 -2.79 -9.72
CA TYR A 58 10.31 -4.04 -9.42
C TYR A 58 10.79 -4.70 -8.12
N THR A 59 12.07 -4.56 -7.75
CA THR A 59 12.57 -4.99 -6.43
C THR A 59 11.90 -4.19 -5.32
N ALA A 60 11.70 -2.88 -5.52
CA ALA A 60 10.94 -2.03 -4.59
C ALA A 60 9.47 -2.44 -4.47
N ALA A 61 8.83 -2.84 -5.57
CA ALA A 61 7.47 -3.39 -5.54
C ALA A 61 7.39 -4.67 -4.70
N CYS A 62 8.32 -5.62 -4.88
CA CYS A 62 8.39 -6.84 -4.07
C CYS A 62 8.63 -6.54 -2.58
N LEU A 63 9.54 -5.60 -2.27
CA LEU A 63 9.76 -5.13 -0.90
C LEU A 63 8.47 -4.58 -0.28
N ASN A 64 7.73 -3.75 -1.02
CA ASN A 64 6.48 -3.17 -0.56
C ASN A 64 5.40 -4.24 -0.31
N ASN A 65 5.28 -5.25 -1.16
CA ASN A 65 4.33 -6.35 -1.00
C ASN A 65 4.64 -7.22 0.23
N LEU A 66 5.91 -7.58 0.43
CA LEU A 66 6.35 -8.30 1.64
C LEU A 66 6.17 -7.44 2.90
N GLY A 67 6.43 -6.14 2.81
CA GLY A 67 6.17 -5.18 3.88
C GLY A 67 4.69 -5.17 4.29
N GLU A 68 3.79 -5.17 3.32
CA GLU A 68 2.34 -5.21 3.54
C GLU A 68 1.88 -6.51 4.19
N LEU A 69 2.40 -7.66 3.75
CA LEU A 69 2.17 -8.94 4.42
C LEU A 69 2.57 -8.87 5.90
N TYR A 70 3.76 -8.34 6.21
CA TYR A 70 4.23 -8.22 7.57
C TYR A 70 3.42 -7.21 8.39
N ARG A 71 2.94 -6.12 7.77
CA ARG A 71 2.08 -5.13 8.43
C ARG A 71 0.76 -5.75 8.87
N VAL A 72 0.07 -6.49 8.01
CA VAL A 72 -1.22 -7.12 8.38
C VAL A 72 -1.07 -8.24 9.40
N GLN A 73 0.09 -8.90 9.44
CA GLN A 73 0.45 -9.84 10.50
C GLN A 73 0.91 -9.14 11.80
N SER A 74 0.85 -7.81 11.88
CA SER A 74 1.35 -6.99 13.00
C SER A 74 2.86 -7.17 13.29
N LYS A 75 3.63 -7.73 12.35
CA LYS A 75 5.09 -7.88 12.41
C LYS A 75 5.77 -6.58 11.98
N TYR A 76 5.46 -5.48 12.65
CA TYR A 76 5.85 -4.15 12.18
C TYR A 76 7.36 -3.91 12.10
N ASP A 77 8.15 -4.55 12.97
CA ASP A 77 9.61 -4.45 12.97
C ASP A 77 10.23 -5.06 11.70
N LYS A 78 9.55 -6.04 11.08
CA LYS A 78 9.93 -6.57 9.76
C LYS A 78 9.42 -5.71 8.62
N ALA A 79 8.19 -5.18 8.74
CA ALA A 79 7.56 -4.40 7.67
C ALA A 79 8.26 -3.05 7.43
N LYS A 80 8.62 -2.35 8.51
CA LYS A 80 9.19 -1.00 8.45
C LYS A 80 10.43 -0.89 7.55
N PRO A 81 11.51 -1.69 7.75
CA PRO A 81 12.71 -1.57 6.91
C PRO A 81 12.44 -1.88 5.43
N LEU A 82 11.45 -2.73 5.13
CA LEU A 82 11.08 -3.04 3.75
C LEU A 82 10.41 -1.84 3.07
N TYR A 83 9.46 -1.18 3.74
CA TYR A 83 8.85 0.04 3.21
C TYR A 83 9.83 1.20 3.08
N GLU A 84 10.71 1.41 4.06
CA GLU A 84 11.72 2.47 4.00
C GLU A 84 12.68 2.25 2.83
N ARG A 85 13.08 0.99 2.60
CA ARG A 85 13.92 0.65 1.44
C ARG A 85 13.18 0.79 0.12
N ALA A 86 11.94 0.33 0.02
CA ALA A 86 11.12 0.49 -1.18
C ALA A 86 10.93 1.98 -1.53
N LEU A 87 10.65 2.81 -0.52
CA LEU A 87 10.54 4.26 -0.66
C LEU A 87 11.83 4.88 -1.19
N ALA A 88 12.98 4.56 -0.58
CA ALA A 88 14.27 5.10 -0.99
C ALA A 88 14.61 4.75 -2.45
N ILE A 89 14.30 3.51 -2.89
CA ILE A 89 14.49 3.09 -4.27
C ILE A 89 13.61 3.90 -5.23
N HIS A 90 12.31 4.00 -4.94
CA HIS A 90 11.39 4.75 -5.81
C HIS A 90 11.71 6.25 -5.85
N GLU A 91 12.11 6.86 -4.74
CA GLU A 91 12.56 8.25 -4.70
C GLU A 91 13.78 8.47 -5.59
N LYS A 92 14.74 7.55 -5.56
CA LYS A 92 15.99 7.65 -6.32
C LYS A 92 15.80 7.35 -7.81
N VAL A 93 15.02 6.34 -8.15
CA VAL A 93 14.91 5.84 -9.54
C VAL A 93 13.75 6.49 -10.28
N SER A 94 12.59 6.62 -9.64
CA SER A 94 11.37 7.14 -10.26
C SER A 94 11.12 8.62 -9.93
N GLY A 95 11.75 9.13 -8.86
CA GLY A 95 11.62 10.50 -8.40
C GLY A 95 10.66 10.67 -7.22
N SER A 96 10.84 11.77 -6.50
CA SER A 96 10.10 12.07 -5.26
C SER A 96 8.61 12.35 -5.44
N GLU A 97 8.16 12.60 -6.68
CA GLU A 97 6.77 12.87 -7.06
C GLU A 97 6.14 11.74 -7.89
N HIS A 98 6.73 10.55 -7.91
CA HIS A 98 6.18 9.42 -8.65
C HIS A 98 4.98 8.76 -7.91
N PRO A 99 3.96 8.22 -8.61
CA PRO A 99 2.86 7.47 -7.98
C PRO A 99 3.31 6.33 -7.06
N ASP A 100 4.36 5.60 -7.43
CA ASP A 100 4.92 4.52 -6.60
C ASP A 100 5.57 5.05 -5.31
N THR A 101 6.21 6.23 -5.37
CA THR A 101 6.70 6.93 -4.17
C THR A 101 5.53 7.26 -3.25
N ALA A 102 4.40 7.74 -3.79
CA ALA A 102 3.20 7.99 -3.00
C ALA A 102 2.57 6.72 -2.43
N MET A 103 2.65 5.60 -3.15
CA MET A 103 2.22 4.28 -2.64
C MET A 103 3.06 3.87 -1.42
N CYS A 104 4.39 3.92 -1.51
CA CYS A 104 5.26 3.58 -0.39
C CYS A 104 5.05 4.50 0.82
N LEU A 105 4.90 5.82 0.61
CA LEU A 105 4.58 6.78 1.67
C LEU A 105 3.26 6.44 2.36
N ASN A 106 2.22 6.13 1.58
CA ASN A 106 0.92 5.75 2.13
C ASN A 106 0.99 4.46 2.96
N ASN A 107 1.75 3.46 2.52
CA ASN A 107 1.88 2.20 3.24
C ASN A 107 2.71 2.34 4.52
N LEU A 108 3.80 3.13 4.48
CA LEU A 108 4.57 3.47 5.67
C LEU A 108 3.74 4.31 6.67
N GLY A 109 2.90 5.22 6.18
CA GLY A 109 1.89 5.91 6.99
C GLY A 109 0.89 4.94 7.63
N GLY A 110 0.46 3.91 6.90
CA GLY A 110 -0.39 2.83 7.40
C GLY A 110 0.26 2.09 8.56
N LEU A 111 1.52 1.70 8.40
CA LEU A 111 2.28 1.06 9.46
C LEU A 111 2.36 1.91 10.73
N TYR A 112 2.63 3.21 10.60
CA TYR A 112 2.67 4.09 11.78
C TYR A 112 1.30 4.30 12.41
N THR A 113 0.24 4.34 11.61
CA THR A 113 -1.15 4.44 12.08
C THR A 113 -1.53 3.22 12.92
N ASP A 114 -1.21 2.02 12.43
CA ASP A 114 -1.49 0.77 13.15
C ASP A 114 -0.75 0.69 14.50
N GLN A 115 0.42 1.34 14.59
CA GLN A 115 1.17 1.48 15.84
C GLN A 115 0.69 2.62 16.76
N GLY A 116 -0.35 3.36 16.36
CA GLY A 116 -0.83 4.55 17.07
C GLY A 116 0.12 5.76 17.00
N LYS A 117 1.15 5.73 16.14
CA LYS A 117 2.14 6.79 15.98
C LYS A 117 1.67 7.84 14.98
N ASN A 118 0.55 8.49 15.30
CA ASN A 118 -0.14 9.43 14.42
C ASN A 118 0.77 10.58 13.93
N ASP A 119 1.64 11.12 14.80
CA ASP A 119 2.55 12.22 14.45
C ASP A 119 3.59 11.83 13.39
N LYS A 120 3.89 10.54 13.24
CA LYS A 120 4.77 10.02 12.19
C LYS A 120 4.02 9.70 10.90
N ALA A 121 2.74 9.31 11.02
CA ALA A 121 1.90 8.96 9.87
C ALA A 121 1.41 10.20 9.11
N GLU A 122 1.03 11.27 9.84
CA GLU A 122 0.48 12.52 9.27
C GLU A 122 1.31 13.08 8.11
N PRO A 123 2.61 13.39 8.27
CA PRO A 123 3.42 13.97 7.18
C PRO A 123 3.59 13.02 5.98
N LEU A 124 3.54 11.70 6.20
CA LEU A 124 3.64 10.71 5.13
C LEU A 124 2.38 10.71 4.28
N TYR A 125 1.20 10.76 4.90
CA TYR A 125 -0.07 10.84 4.19
C TYR A 125 -0.26 12.18 3.49
N GLU A 126 0.12 13.30 4.10
CA GLU A 126 0.06 14.62 3.45
C GLU A 126 0.93 14.65 2.19
N ARG A 127 2.16 14.12 2.29
CA ARG A 127 3.05 14.03 1.13
C ARG A 127 2.50 13.08 0.06
N ALA A 128 2.00 11.90 0.44
CA ALA A 128 1.38 10.97 -0.51
C ALA A 128 0.16 11.59 -1.21
N LEU A 129 -0.65 12.35 -0.46
CA LEU A 129 -1.84 13.02 -1.00
C LEU A 129 -1.45 14.06 -2.03
N ALA A 130 -0.49 14.94 -1.72
CA ALA A 130 -0.03 15.98 -2.64
C ALA A 130 0.48 15.38 -3.97
N ILE A 131 1.23 14.28 -3.89
CA ILE A 131 1.72 13.56 -5.09
C ILE A 131 0.56 12.97 -5.89
N ARG A 132 -0.37 12.26 -5.24
CA ARG A 132 -1.52 11.63 -5.92
C ARG A 132 -2.44 12.65 -6.56
N GLU A 133 -2.70 13.78 -5.91
CA GLU A 133 -3.47 14.87 -6.49
C GLU A 133 -2.80 15.47 -7.72
N LYS A 134 -1.48 15.68 -7.66
CA LYS A 134 -0.70 16.24 -8.76
C LYS A 134 -0.65 15.30 -9.98
N VAL A 135 -0.43 14.01 -9.74
CA VAL A 135 -0.12 13.05 -10.83
C VAL A 135 -1.35 12.28 -11.31
N LEU A 136 -2.23 11.86 -10.40
CA LEU A 136 -3.42 11.05 -10.72
C LEU A 136 -4.70 11.88 -10.78
N GLY A 137 -4.68 13.09 -10.20
CA GLY A 137 -5.83 13.97 -10.10
C GLY A 137 -6.56 13.88 -8.76
N THR A 138 -7.36 14.91 -8.50
CA THR A 138 -8.06 15.10 -7.22
C THR A 138 -9.22 14.12 -6.99
N GLU A 139 -9.69 13.46 -8.05
CA GLU A 139 -10.81 12.51 -8.05
C GLU A 139 -10.38 11.04 -8.25
N HIS A 140 -9.10 10.73 -8.17
CA HIS A 140 -8.62 9.36 -8.34
C HIS A 140 -8.95 8.48 -7.10
N PRO A 141 -9.29 7.18 -7.24
CA PRO A 141 -9.53 6.29 -6.09
C PRO A 141 -8.39 6.24 -5.07
N TYR A 142 -7.14 6.24 -5.54
CA TYR A 142 -5.97 6.32 -4.64
C TYR A 142 -5.87 7.65 -3.88
N THR A 143 -6.34 8.76 -4.45
CA THR A 143 -6.47 10.04 -3.74
C THR A 143 -7.52 9.91 -2.64
N ALA A 144 -8.67 9.30 -2.93
CA ALA A 144 -9.70 9.02 -1.92
C ALA A 144 -9.20 8.13 -0.77
N ALA A 145 -8.40 7.09 -1.08
CA ALA A 145 -7.80 6.22 -0.07
C ALA A 145 -6.87 7.00 0.87
N THR A 146 -6.00 7.87 0.35
CA THR A 146 -5.12 8.69 1.20
C THR A 146 -5.90 9.73 2.01
N LEU A 147 -6.93 10.34 1.44
CA LEU A 147 -7.83 11.24 2.18
C LEU A 147 -8.47 10.54 3.38
N GLN A 148 -8.97 9.32 3.21
CA GLN A 148 -9.53 8.54 4.32
C GLN A 148 -8.49 8.25 5.39
N ASN A 149 -7.27 7.87 5.00
CA ASN A 149 -6.19 7.59 5.94
C ASN A 149 -5.80 8.83 6.75
N LEU A 150 -5.65 10.00 6.09
CA LEU A 150 -5.37 11.26 6.77
C LEU A 150 -6.53 11.68 7.69
N ALA A 151 -7.78 11.46 7.27
CA ALA A 151 -8.95 11.70 8.11
C ALA A 151 -8.96 10.82 9.37
N ILE A 152 -8.52 9.55 9.26
CA ILE A 152 -8.36 8.66 10.42
C ILE A 152 -7.35 9.24 11.41
N ILE A 153 -6.23 9.77 10.94
CA ILE A 153 -5.23 10.43 11.80
C ILE A 153 -5.85 11.58 12.58
N TYR A 154 -6.52 12.51 11.89
CA TYR A 154 -7.14 13.65 12.55
C TYR A 154 -8.25 13.24 13.52
N LYS A 155 -9.05 12.23 13.16
CA LYS A 155 -10.07 11.65 14.05
C LYS A 155 -9.44 11.04 15.31
N ASN A 156 -8.34 10.29 15.18
CA ASN A 156 -7.64 9.69 16.31
C ASN A 156 -7.00 10.75 17.24
N GLN A 157 -6.68 11.93 16.71
CA GLN A 157 -6.21 13.09 17.46
C GLN A 157 -7.37 13.96 18.01
N GLY A 158 -8.63 13.59 17.81
CA GLY A 158 -9.81 14.39 18.22
C GLY A 158 -10.05 15.65 17.38
N LYS A 159 -9.33 15.85 16.26
CA LYS A 159 -9.45 16.99 15.36
C LYS A 159 -10.57 16.74 14.32
N TYR A 160 -11.80 16.56 14.79
CA TYR A 160 -12.94 16.19 13.93
C TYR A 160 -13.25 17.22 12.84
N ASP A 161 -13.03 18.51 13.10
CA ASP A 161 -13.21 19.59 12.11
C ASP A 161 -12.26 19.45 10.91
N LYS A 162 -11.07 18.85 11.11
CA LYS A 162 -10.15 18.52 10.02
C LYS A 162 -10.49 17.18 9.35
N ALA A 163 -10.95 16.20 10.12
CA ALA A 163 -11.27 14.87 9.59
C ALA A 163 -12.51 14.88 8.69
N LYS A 164 -13.56 15.60 9.06
CA LYS A 164 -14.84 15.66 8.35
C LYS A 164 -14.71 16.02 6.86
N PRO A 165 -14.09 17.15 6.45
CA PRO A 165 -14.01 17.51 5.04
C PRO A 165 -13.22 16.49 4.21
N LEU A 166 -12.23 15.81 4.80
CA LEU A 166 -11.48 14.76 4.13
C LEU A 166 -12.34 13.51 3.89
N TYR A 167 -13.13 13.09 4.88
CA TYR A 167 -14.08 11.99 4.71
C TYR A 167 -15.17 12.32 3.68
N GLU A 168 -15.73 13.53 3.69
CA GLU A 168 -16.72 13.98 2.71
C GLU A 168 -16.15 13.92 1.29
N ARG A 169 -14.93 14.44 1.11
CA ARG A 169 -14.27 14.41 -0.19
C ARG A 169 -13.96 12.98 -0.65
N ALA A 170 -13.45 12.12 0.22
CA ALA A 170 -13.19 10.73 -0.13
C ALA A 170 -14.48 9.97 -0.50
N LEU A 171 -15.57 10.21 0.23
CA LEU A 171 -16.88 9.64 -0.06
C LEU A 171 -17.38 10.10 -1.44
N ALA A 172 -17.33 11.40 -1.73
CA ALA A 172 -17.77 11.94 -3.02
C ALA A 172 -17.01 11.32 -4.19
N ILE A 173 -15.70 11.12 -4.05
CA ILE A 173 -14.87 10.44 -5.06
C ILE A 173 -15.31 8.99 -5.25
N ASN A 174 -15.46 8.24 -4.15
CA ASN A 174 -15.85 6.83 -4.23
C ASN A 174 -17.27 6.65 -4.80
N GLU A 175 -18.22 7.52 -4.44
CA GLU A 175 -19.56 7.52 -5.04
C GLU A 175 -19.51 7.77 -6.55
N LYS A 176 -18.69 8.71 -7.01
CA LYS A 176 -18.55 9.06 -8.41
C LYS A 176 -17.87 7.96 -9.23
N VAL A 177 -16.79 7.37 -8.71
CA VAL A 177 -15.92 6.45 -9.47
C VAL A 177 -16.36 5.00 -9.34
N LEU A 178 -16.79 4.58 -8.14
CA LEU A 178 -17.10 3.19 -7.83
C LEU A 178 -18.61 2.92 -7.74
N GLY A 179 -19.42 3.99 -7.58
CA GLY A 179 -20.86 3.90 -7.38
C GLY A 179 -21.26 3.76 -5.91
N SER A 180 -22.57 3.90 -5.66
CA SER A 180 -23.14 3.90 -4.30
C SER A 180 -23.00 2.56 -3.58
N GLU A 181 -23.13 1.45 -4.31
CA GLU A 181 -23.17 0.10 -3.75
C GLU A 181 -21.78 -0.53 -3.55
N HIS A 182 -20.71 0.18 -3.92
CA HIS A 182 -19.36 -0.35 -3.78
C HIS A 182 -18.94 -0.46 -2.30
N PRO A 183 -18.26 -1.54 -1.87
CA PRO A 183 -17.78 -1.70 -0.50
C PRO A 183 -17.00 -0.50 0.04
N ASP A 184 -16.09 0.07 -0.76
CA ASP A 184 -15.29 1.24 -0.34
C ASP A 184 -16.14 2.50 -0.14
N THR A 185 -17.21 2.66 -0.93
CA THR A 185 -18.19 3.73 -0.75
C THR A 185 -18.93 3.55 0.58
N ALA A 186 -19.37 2.33 0.89
CA ALA A 186 -20.01 2.02 2.17
C ALA A 186 -19.07 2.24 3.36
N LEU A 187 -17.79 1.87 3.25
CA LEU A 187 -16.77 2.15 4.26
C LEU A 187 -16.58 3.66 4.49
N SER A 188 -16.52 4.44 3.40
CA SER A 188 -16.39 5.90 3.46
C SER A 188 -17.58 6.54 4.19
N ARG A 189 -18.81 6.10 3.88
CA ARG A 189 -20.03 6.57 4.58
C ARG A 189 -19.99 6.25 6.06
N LYS A 190 -19.61 5.01 6.42
CA LYS A 190 -19.47 4.60 7.82
C LYS A 190 -18.43 5.45 8.55
N ALA A 191 -17.30 5.72 7.92
CA ALA A 191 -16.23 6.54 8.49
C ALA A 191 -16.71 7.98 8.74
N LEU A 192 -17.38 8.60 7.76
CA LEU A 192 -17.98 9.93 7.91
C LEU A 192 -19.05 9.95 9.02
N ALA A 193 -19.96 8.98 9.04
CA ALA A 193 -21.00 8.90 10.07
C ALA A 193 -20.41 8.79 11.49
N ASN A 194 -19.35 7.99 11.66
CA ASN A 194 -18.64 7.88 12.93
C ASN A 194 -17.99 9.21 13.33
N CYS A 195 -17.39 9.93 12.38
CA CYS A 195 -16.82 11.26 12.61
C CYS A 195 -17.90 12.25 13.07
N LEU A 196 -19.07 12.29 12.40
CA LEU A 196 -20.16 13.20 12.72
C LEU A 196 -20.80 12.92 14.10
N ARG A 197 -20.82 11.66 14.53
CA ARG A 197 -21.32 11.29 15.87
C ARG A 197 -20.43 11.78 16.99
N ALA A 198 -19.13 11.92 16.74
CA ALA A 198 -18.16 12.35 17.74
C ALA A 198 -18.10 13.88 17.94
N VAL A 199 -18.78 14.64 17.08
CA VAL A 199 -18.90 16.12 17.17
C VAL A 199 -20.17 16.56 17.92
N LYS A 200 -21.08 15.64 18.23
CA LYS A 200 -22.31 15.88 18.99
C LYS A 200 -22.10 15.58 20.47
#